data_AF-A0A837F2P3-F1
#
_entry.id   AF-A0A837F2P3-F1
#
_cell.length_a   1.000
_cell.length_b   1.000
_cell.length_c   1.000
_cell.angle_alpha   90.00
_cell.angle_beta   90.00
_cell.angle_gamma   90.00
#
_symmetry.space_group_name_H-M   'P 1'
#
loop_
_entity.id
_entity.type
_entity.pdbx_description
1 polymer ?
#
loop_
_entity_poly.entity_id
_entity_poly.type
_entity_poly.pdbx_seq_one_letter_code
_entity_poly.pdbx_strand_id
1 'polypeptide(L)'
;MLVMSRYQGVYGMLQIAPTTGRAAVRGRSGNNFSAWNELYTTGNTTKASDGTLKAASPVARIVASQEACQRADIAEAGFEWCGCGTANAEAEGITLSRLDIGVYMLTGSAGLASEGWQLLPPMDPGGMGELGVVEAEQTESGGLTIRLFKRKYMLGDEGEIVKAKGEPMDVPVNSWIDVRLDMPENSIWNQRQKESAEPSS
;
A
#
# COMPACT_ATOMS: atom_id res chain seq x y z
N MET A 1 4.11 -23.39 23.50
CA MET A 1 5.15 -22.93 24.44
C MET A 1 5.94 -21.83 23.74
N LEU A 2 5.99 -20.61 24.29
CA LEU A 2 6.88 -19.56 23.76
C LEU A 2 8.29 -19.81 24.29
N VAL A 3 9.20 -20.23 23.43
CA VAL A 3 10.61 -20.47 23.80
C VAL A 3 11.39 -19.19 23.53
N MET A 4 11.80 -18.49 24.58
CA MET A 4 12.68 -17.32 24.48
C MET A 4 14.13 -17.75 24.66
N SER A 5 15.00 -17.36 23.73
CA SER A 5 16.44 -17.63 23.85
C SER A 5 16.99 -16.96 25.10
N ARG A 6 17.74 -17.75 25.89
CA ARG A 6 18.52 -17.30 27.03
C ARG A 6 19.96 -17.71 26.78
N TYR A 7 20.81 -16.75 26.47
CA TYR A 7 22.25 -17.00 26.29
C TYR A 7 23.03 -16.04 27.18
N GLN A 8 23.79 -16.59 28.13
CA GLN A 8 24.69 -15.82 29.01
C GLN A 8 24.04 -14.58 29.66
N GLY A 9 22.81 -14.70 30.17
CA GLY A 9 22.10 -13.58 30.81
C GLY A 9 21.46 -12.58 29.85
N VAL A 10 21.49 -12.86 28.54
CA VAL A 10 20.74 -12.14 27.52
C VAL A 10 19.38 -12.81 27.30
N TYR A 11 18.32 -12.00 27.31
CA TYR A 11 16.93 -12.44 27.08
C TYR A 11 16.40 -11.86 25.77
N GLY A 12 15.86 -12.71 24.91
CA GLY A 12 15.02 -12.26 23.80
C GLY A 12 13.64 -11.84 24.31
N MET A 13 13.12 -10.72 23.79
CA MET A 13 11.79 -10.20 24.08
C MET A 13 11.02 -10.05 22.77
N LEU A 14 9.76 -10.51 22.76
CA LEU A 14 8.78 -10.29 21.69
C LEU A 14 7.60 -9.56 22.33
N GLN A 15 7.15 -8.49 21.70
CA GLN A 15 5.96 -7.75 22.14
C GLN A 15 5.06 -7.51 20.93
N ILE A 16 3.75 -7.61 21.14
CA ILE A 16 2.71 -7.32 20.15
C ILE A 16 1.83 -6.22 20.74
N ALA A 17 1.64 -5.13 20.00
CA ALA A 17 0.70 -4.08 20.35
C ALA A 17 -0.73 -4.59 20.15
N PRO A 18 -1.59 -4.60 21.19
CA PRO A 18 -2.88 -5.27 21.13
C PRO A 18 -3.88 -4.59 20.18
N THR A 19 -3.72 -3.29 19.92
CA THR A 19 -4.64 -2.50 19.07
C THR A 19 -4.21 -2.46 17.62
N THR A 20 -2.91 -2.27 17.37
CA THR A 20 -2.36 -2.14 16.01
C THR A 20 -1.84 -3.45 15.43
N GLY A 21 -1.71 -4.51 16.23
CA GLY A 21 -1.12 -5.78 15.82
C GLY A 21 0.38 -5.71 15.47
N ARG A 22 1.01 -4.54 15.62
CA ARG A 22 2.44 -4.33 15.37
C ARG A 22 3.25 -5.15 16.36
N ALA A 23 4.25 -5.86 15.84
CA ALA A 23 5.07 -6.73 16.64
C ALA A 23 6.54 -6.32 16.50
N ALA A 24 7.30 -6.41 17.60
CA ALA A 24 8.71 -6.09 17.58
C ALA A 24 9.49 -7.02 18.52
N VAL A 25 10.77 -7.20 18.19
CA VAL A 25 11.71 -8.00 18.99
C VAL A 25 12.88 -7.15 19.46
N ARG A 26 13.40 -7.47 20.65
CA ARG A 26 14.64 -6.86 21.16
C ARG A 26 15.38 -7.84 22.08
N GLY A 27 16.65 -7.54 22.33
CA GLY A 27 17.46 -8.20 23.35
C GLY A 27 17.57 -7.37 24.63
N ARG A 28 17.67 -8.04 25.77
CA ARG A 28 17.97 -7.44 27.08
C ARG A 28 19.18 -8.14 27.70
N SER A 29 20.20 -7.39 28.11
CA SER A 29 21.36 -7.85 28.88
C SER A 29 21.47 -7.05 30.18
N GLY A 30 21.10 -7.65 31.31
CA GLY A 30 20.98 -6.90 32.57
C GLY A 30 19.96 -5.76 32.47
N ASN A 31 20.41 -4.52 32.65
CA ASN A 31 19.60 -3.30 32.45
C ASN A 31 19.81 -2.63 31.08
N ASN A 32 20.66 -3.19 30.22
CA ASN A 32 20.88 -2.71 28.87
C ASN A 32 19.89 -3.38 27.92
N PHE A 33 19.31 -2.59 27.02
CA PHE A 33 18.37 -3.10 26.03
C PHE A 33 18.78 -2.65 24.64
N SER A 34 18.66 -3.54 23.64
CA SER A 34 18.83 -3.16 22.25
C SER A 34 17.67 -2.29 21.77
N ALA A 35 17.82 -1.65 20.62
CA ALA A 35 16.68 -1.10 19.90
C ALA A 35 15.61 -2.18 19.63
N TRP A 36 14.35 -1.74 19.54
CA TRP A 36 13.29 -2.58 19.00
C TRP A 36 13.53 -2.78 17.50
N ASN A 37 13.43 -4.03 17.05
CA ASN A 37 13.40 -4.37 15.63
C ASN A 37 11.95 -4.72 15.28
N GLU A 38 11.33 -3.91 14.43
CA GLU A 38 9.96 -4.12 13.96
C GLU A 38 9.87 -5.41 13.13
N LEU A 39 8.80 -6.17 13.33
CA LEU A 39 8.43 -7.29 12.47
C LEU A 39 7.50 -6.77 11.37
N TYR A 40 7.88 -7.03 10.12
CA TYR A 40 7.03 -6.76 8.98
C TYR A 40 6.00 -7.88 8.82
N THR A 41 4.73 -7.49 8.77
CA THR A 41 3.55 -8.36 8.68
C THR A 41 2.61 -7.82 7.60
N THR A 42 1.53 -8.55 7.30
CA THR A 42 0.48 -8.07 6.37
C THR A 42 -0.24 -6.83 6.88
N GLY A 43 -0.10 -6.46 8.16
CA GLY A 43 -0.69 -5.24 8.72
C GLY A 43 0.12 -3.98 8.45
N ASN A 44 1.43 -4.09 8.17
CA ASN A 44 2.31 -2.92 7.95
C ASN A 44 3.12 -3.02 6.64
N THR A 45 2.80 -3.98 5.79
CA THR A 45 3.36 -4.12 4.44
C THR A 45 2.26 -4.35 3.40
N THR A 46 2.50 -3.89 2.19
CA THR A 46 1.75 -4.30 1.00
C THR A 46 2.64 -5.14 0.09
N LYS A 47 2.01 -6.06 -0.63
CA LYS A 47 2.63 -6.79 -1.74
C LYS A 47 2.29 -6.07 -3.04
N ALA A 48 3.32 -5.64 -3.77
CA ALA A 48 3.18 -5.04 -5.09
C ALA A 48 2.83 -6.11 -6.15
N SER A 49 2.48 -5.66 -7.36
CA SER A 49 2.03 -6.53 -8.45
C SER A 49 3.06 -7.56 -8.95
N ASP A 50 4.35 -7.33 -8.71
CA ASP A 50 5.46 -8.26 -8.97
C ASP A 50 5.78 -9.19 -7.78
N GLY A 51 5.03 -9.09 -6.67
CA GLY A 51 5.24 -9.89 -5.48
C GLY A 51 6.25 -9.30 -4.47
N THR A 52 6.86 -8.15 -4.75
CA THR A 52 7.76 -7.49 -3.78
C THR A 52 6.98 -6.95 -2.58
N LEU A 53 7.52 -7.10 -1.37
CA LEU A 53 6.95 -6.53 -0.16
C LEU A 53 7.47 -5.11 0.07
N LYS A 54 6.57 -4.17 0.31
CA LYS A 54 6.90 -2.79 0.65
C LYS A 54 6.23 -2.41 1.96
N ALA A 55 6.98 -1.80 2.88
CA ALA A 55 6.43 -1.24 4.09
C ALA A 55 5.52 -0.06 3.73
N ALA A 56 4.25 -0.14 4.09
CA ALA A 56 3.25 0.92 3.98
C ALA A 56 1.82 0.38 4.15
N SER A 57 1.03 1.14 4.87
CA SER A 57 -0.43 1.12 4.95
C SER A 57 -0.86 2.55 5.34
N PRO A 58 -2.08 3.04 5.03
CA PRO A 58 -3.16 2.49 4.19
C PRO A 58 -2.85 2.37 2.69
N VAL A 59 -3.40 1.36 2.01
CA VAL A 59 -3.18 1.11 0.57
C VAL A 59 -4.46 0.72 -0.18
N ALA A 60 -4.64 1.30 -1.36
CA ALA A 60 -5.61 0.89 -2.37
C ALA A 60 -4.90 0.26 -3.58
N ARG A 61 -5.53 -0.72 -4.21
CA ARG A 61 -5.08 -1.37 -5.44
C ARG A 61 -6.10 -1.11 -6.55
N ILE A 62 -5.66 -0.55 -7.67
CA ILE A 62 -6.53 -0.22 -8.81
C ILE A 62 -6.29 -1.21 -9.94
N VAL A 63 -7.37 -1.79 -10.47
CA VAL A 63 -7.37 -2.64 -11.67
C VAL A 63 -8.27 -2.02 -12.75
N ALA A 64 -8.27 -2.57 -13.96
CA ALA A 64 -9.14 -2.07 -15.03
C ALA A 64 -10.63 -2.25 -14.67
N SER A 65 -11.01 -3.44 -14.21
CA SER A 65 -12.30 -3.75 -13.61
C SER A 65 -12.22 -5.05 -12.82
N GLN A 66 -13.23 -5.33 -12.00
CA GLN A 66 -13.32 -6.58 -11.26
C GLN A 66 -13.44 -7.81 -12.17
N GLU A 67 -14.20 -7.69 -13.26
CA GLU A 67 -14.47 -8.78 -14.22
C GLU A 67 -13.27 -9.07 -15.12
N ALA A 68 -12.50 -8.05 -15.46
CA ALA A 68 -11.34 -8.18 -16.34
C ALA A 68 -10.08 -8.65 -15.59
N CYS A 69 -10.01 -8.43 -14.27
CA CYS A 69 -8.85 -8.80 -13.47
C CYS A 69 -8.64 -10.31 -13.46
N GLN A 70 -7.43 -10.75 -13.80
CA GLN A 70 -7.02 -12.17 -13.81
C GLN A 70 -6.24 -12.57 -12.55
N ARG A 71 -5.98 -11.62 -11.66
CA ARG A 71 -5.17 -11.80 -10.46
C ARG A 71 -6.05 -12.14 -9.26
N ALA A 72 -5.97 -13.39 -8.80
CA ALA A 72 -6.72 -13.85 -7.62
C ALA A 72 -6.22 -13.21 -6.31
N ASP A 73 -4.97 -12.75 -6.29
CA ASP A 73 -4.32 -12.12 -5.15
C ASP A 73 -4.65 -10.64 -4.97
N ILE A 74 -5.45 -10.05 -5.87
CA ILE A 74 -5.89 -8.65 -5.75
C ILE A 74 -6.68 -8.43 -4.44
N ALA A 75 -7.59 -9.36 -4.12
CA ALA A 75 -8.45 -9.37 -2.94
C ALA A 75 -8.02 -10.47 -1.95
N GLU A 76 -6.70 -10.58 -1.71
CA GLU A 76 -6.18 -11.45 -0.66
C GLU A 76 -6.67 -11.02 0.74
N ALA A 77 -6.52 -11.89 1.75
CA ALA A 77 -7.02 -11.62 3.08
C ALA A 77 -6.56 -10.25 3.62
N GLY A 78 -7.52 -9.41 4.02
CA GLY A 78 -7.29 -8.04 4.47
C GLY A 78 -7.53 -6.97 3.41
N PHE A 79 -7.82 -7.35 2.16
CA PHE A 79 -8.28 -6.45 1.09
C PHE A 79 -9.74 -6.71 0.71
N GLU A 80 -10.51 -5.64 0.53
CA GLU A 80 -11.91 -5.70 0.14
C GLU A 80 -12.17 -4.86 -1.12
N TRP A 81 -13.10 -5.30 -1.96
CA TRP A 81 -13.48 -4.58 -3.18
C TRP A 81 -14.19 -3.27 -2.86
N CYS A 82 -13.78 -2.19 -3.53
CA CYS A 82 -14.34 -0.84 -3.39
C CYS A 82 -14.60 -0.19 -4.75
N GLY A 83 -15.04 -0.98 -5.74
CA GLY A 83 -15.30 -0.53 -7.12
C GLY A 83 -14.33 -1.19 -8.10
N CYS A 84 -13.61 -0.41 -8.91
CA CYS A 84 -12.62 -0.94 -9.86
C CYS A 84 -11.28 -1.38 -9.21
N GLY A 85 -11.32 -1.77 -7.93
CA GLY A 85 -10.12 -2.10 -7.17
C GLY A 85 -10.44 -2.54 -5.75
N THR A 86 -9.40 -2.73 -4.94
CA THR A 86 -9.50 -3.22 -3.56
C THR A 86 -8.76 -2.30 -2.59
N ALA A 87 -9.21 -2.21 -1.35
CA ALA A 87 -8.56 -1.44 -0.30
C ALA A 87 -8.24 -2.34 0.89
N ASN A 88 -7.14 -2.08 1.59
CA ASN A 88 -6.88 -2.78 2.85
C ASN A 88 -7.73 -2.22 3.99
N ALA A 89 -7.75 -2.92 5.14
CA ALA A 89 -8.55 -2.51 6.31
C ALA A 89 -8.27 -1.08 6.82
N GLU A 90 -7.04 -0.57 6.67
CA GLU A 90 -6.74 0.81 7.09
C GLU A 90 -7.28 1.86 6.09
N ALA A 91 -7.47 1.48 4.83
CA ALA A 91 -8.07 2.30 3.78
C ALA A 91 -9.59 2.07 3.64
N GLU A 92 -10.24 1.49 4.65
CA GLU A 92 -11.67 1.20 4.61
C GLU A 92 -12.50 2.49 4.47
N GLY A 93 -13.50 2.46 3.58
CA GLY A 93 -14.39 3.59 3.30
C GLY A 93 -14.04 4.39 2.04
N ILE A 94 -12.96 4.05 1.33
CA ILE A 94 -12.68 4.63 0.02
C ILE A 94 -13.59 4.06 -1.08
N THR A 95 -13.67 4.75 -2.22
CA THR A 95 -14.34 4.26 -3.44
C THR A 95 -13.46 4.51 -4.66
N LEU A 96 -13.41 3.54 -5.57
CA LEU A 96 -12.63 3.55 -6.81
C LEU A 96 -13.53 3.41 -8.04
N SER A 97 -13.49 4.38 -8.96
CA SER A 97 -14.23 4.31 -10.22
C SER A 97 -13.33 4.56 -11.43
N ARG A 98 -13.56 3.82 -12.51
CA ARG A 98 -12.93 4.09 -13.81
C ARG A 98 -13.76 5.17 -14.53
N LEU A 99 -13.13 6.28 -14.89
CA LEU A 99 -13.78 7.40 -15.58
C LEU A 99 -13.55 7.36 -17.10
N ASP A 100 -12.35 7.00 -17.53
CA ASP A 100 -11.97 6.88 -18.93
C ASP A 100 -10.81 5.87 -19.07
N ILE A 101 -10.33 5.63 -20.29
CA ILE A 101 -9.17 4.78 -20.56
C ILE A 101 -7.96 5.27 -19.76
N GLY A 102 -7.51 4.45 -18.80
CA GLY A 102 -6.38 4.78 -17.94
C GLY A 102 -6.63 5.90 -16.95
N VAL A 103 -7.89 6.33 -16.74
CA VAL A 103 -8.25 7.38 -15.77
C VAL A 103 -9.18 6.81 -14.70
N TYR A 104 -8.73 6.88 -13.46
CA TYR A 104 -9.43 6.36 -12.28
C TYR A 104 -9.62 7.46 -11.25
N MET A 105 -10.74 7.43 -10.52
CA MET A 105 -11.06 8.33 -9.44
C MET A 105 -11.08 7.55 -8.13
N LEU A 106 -10.42 8.10 -7.12
CA LEU A 106 -10.40 7.60 -5.75
C LEU A 106 -10.97 8.66 -4.82
N THR A 107 -11.98 8.31 -4.04
CA THR A 107 -12.59 9.19 -3.04
C THR A 107 -12.59 8.55 -1.66
N GLY A 108 -12.75 9.36 -0.61
CA GLY A 108 -12.80 8.89 0.80
C GLY A 108 -11.44 8.91 1.54
N SER A 109 -10.35 9.22 0.85
CA SER A 109 -9.03 9.46 1.46
C SER A 109 -8.82 10.94 1.83
N ALA A 110 -7.84 11.23 2.69
CA ALA A 110 -7.35 12.58 2.93
C ALA A 110 -6.29 13.05 1.92
N GLY A 111 -5.91 12.17 0.98
CA GLY A 111 -4.90 12.43 -0.05
C GLY A 111 -3.94 11.25 -0.21
N LEU A 112 -2.89 11.45 -1.00
CA LEU A 112 -1.76 10.53 -1.05
C LEU A 112 -1.01 10.55 0.29
N ALA A 113 -0.33 9.45 0.59
CA ALA A 113 0.47 9.36 1.81
C ALA A 113 1.51 10.50 1.91
N SER A 114 1.62 11.10 3.09
CA SER A 114 2.57 12.19 3.39
C SER A 114 4.03 11.73 3.53
N GLU A 115 4.27 10.43 3.69
CA GLU A 115 5.59 9.84 3.85
C GLU A 115 5.79 8.57 3.00
N GLY A 116 7.05 8.27 2.67
CA GLY A 116 7.43 7.08 1.90
C GLY A 116 6.97 7.13 0.44
N TRP A 117 6.64 5.97 -0.13
CA TRP A 117 6.15 5.88 -1.50
C TRP A 117 4.64 6.19 -1.56
N GLN A 118 4.18 6.74 -2.69
CA GLN A 118 2.78 7.11 -2.89
C GLN A 118 2.10 6.28 -3.99
N LEU A 119 2.81 6.01 -5.08
CA LEU A 119 2.29 5.28 -6.23
C LEU A 119 3.28 4.21 -6.65
N LEU A 120 2.78 3.00 -6.90
CA LEU A 120 3.51 1.96 -7.61
C LEU A 120 2.76 1.66 -8.90
N PRO A 121 3.40 1.80 -10.07
CA PRO A 121 2.77 1.43 -11.33
C PRO A 121 2.52 -0.08 -11.38
N PRO A 122 1.67 -0.54 -12.31
CA PRO A 122 1.55 -1.97 -12.58
C PRO A 122 2.90 -2.54 -12.98
N MET A 123 3.26 -3.69 -12.44
CA MET A 123 4.52 -4.37 -12.70
C MET A 123 4.26 -5.66 -13.48
N ASP A 124 5.22 -6.04 -14.31
CA ASP A 124 5.21 -7.36 -14.91
C ASP A 124 5.28 -8.44 -13.81
N PRO A 125 4.38 -9.45 -13.79
CA PRO A 125 4.40 -10.50 -12.78
C PRO A 125 5.70 -11.31 -12.73
N GLY A 126 6.48 -11.34 -13.81
CA GLY A 126 7.81 -11.94 -13.87
C GLY A 126 8.93 -11.04 -13.34
N GLY A 127 8.61 -9.85 -12.82
CA GLY A 127 9.58 -8.89 -12.28
C GLY A 127 10.37 -8.12 -13.34
N MET A 128 9.93 -8.16 -14.61
CA MET A 128 10.62 -7.50 -15.73
C MET A 128 10.49 -5.96 -15.74
N GLY A 129 9.81 -5.39 -14.74
CA GLY A 129 9.71 -3.96 -14.49
C GLY A 129 8.30 -3.40 -14.65
N GLU A 130 8.20 -2.09 -14.45
CA GLU A 130 6.96 -1.32 -14.52
C GLU A 130 6.33 -1.42 -15.90
N LEU A 131 5.03 -1.64 -16.03
CA LEU A 131 4.29 -1.74 -17.29
C LEU A 131 3.82 -0.38 -17.83
N GLY A 132 3.73 0.65 -16.98
CA GLY A 132 3.24 1.97 -17.32
C GLY A 132 3.96 3.12 -16.61
N VAL A 133 3.45 4.33 -16.80
CA VAL A 133 3.75 5.52 -16.00
C VAL A 133 2.49 5.93 -15.28
N VAL A 134 2.53 5.96 -13.94
CA VAL A 134 1.39 6.36 -13.12
C VAL A 134 1.59 7.78 -12.59
N GLU A 135 0.52 8.55 -12.55
CA GLU A 135 0.46 9.84 -11.85
C GLU A 135 -0.81 9.90 -11.01
N ALA A 136 -0.83 10.78 -10.03
CA ALA A 136 -2.04 11.14 -9.31
C ALA A 136 -2.09 12.65 -9.09
N GLU A 137 -3.31 13.17 -9.11
CA GLU A 137 -3.63 14.58 -8.94
C GLU A 137 -4.82 14.71 -7.99
N GLN A 138 -4.70 15.57 -6.99
CA GLN A 138 -5.81 15.83 -6.06
C GLN A 138 -6.82 16.78 -6.70
N THR A 139 -8.10 16.41 -6.62
CA THR A 139 -9.20 17.23 -7.13
C THR A 139 -9.61 18.28 -6.10
N GLU A 140 -10.25 19.35 -6.55
CA GLU A 140 -10.80 20.40 -5.67
C GLU A 140 -11.83 19.84 -4.66
N SER A 141 -12.51 18.75 -5.02
CA SER A 141 -13.45 18.03 -4.15
C SER A 141 -12.80 17.11 -3.12
N GLY A 142 -11.46 17.04 -3.07
CA GLY A 142 -10.70 16.18 -2.15
C GLY A 142 -10.55 14.73 -2.60
N GLY A 143 -10.96 14.39 -3.83
CA GLY A 143 -10.66 13.10 -4.47
C GLY A 143 -9.25 13.07 -5.07
N LEU A 144 -8.83 11.92 -5.55
CA LEU A 144 -7.61 11.73 -6.32
C LEU A 144 -7.98 11.21 -7.71
N THR A 145 -7.48 11.87 -8.75
CA THR A 145 -7.48 11.32 -10.12
C THR A 145 -6.17 10.62 -10.35
N ILE A 146 -6.21 9.30 -10.57
CA ILE A 146 -5.06 8.47 -10.90
C ILE A 146 -5.06 8.21 -12.40
N ARG A 147 -3.95 8.48 -13.08
CA ARG A 147 -3.81 8.23 -14.52
C ARG A 147 -2.66 7.28 -14.82
N LEU A 148 -2.87 6.39 -15.79
CA LEU A 148 -1.89 5.44 -16.27
C LEU A 148 -1.63 5.64 -17.76
N PHE A 149 -0.35 5.74 -18.11
CA PHE A 149 0.10 5.95 -19.49
C PHE A 149 1.00 4.80 -19.93
N LYS A 150 1.01 4.53 -21.25
CA LYS A 150 2.02 3.70 -21.87
C LYS A 150 3.40 4.29 -21.61
N ARG A 151 4.40 3.43 -21.42
CA ARG A 151 5.80 3.86 -21.38
C ARG A 151 6.25 4.20 -22.79
N LYS A 152 6.80 5.39 -22.96
CA LYS A 152 7.51 5.79 -24.18
C LYS A 152 8.95 6.12 -23.81
N TYR A 153 9.90 5.67 -24.61
CA TYR A 153 11.30 6.04 -24.47
C TYR A 153 11.64 7.01 -25.60
N MET A 154 12.21 8.15 -25.25
CA MET A 154 12.66 9.17 -26.21
C MET A 154 14.16 9.36 -26.03
N LEU A 155 14.86 9.53 -27.14
CA LEU A 155 16.27 9.92 -27.12
C LEU A 155 16.32 11.44 -26.95
N GLY A 156 16.92 11.91 -25.86
CA GLY A 156 17.16 13.32 -25.60
C GLY A 156 18.29 13.87 -26.46
N ASP A 157 18.43 15.20 -26.46
CA ASP A 157 19.38 15.91 -27.32
C ASP A 157 20.85 15.61 -26.95
N GLU A 158 21.13 15.19 -25.71
CA GLU A 158 22.47 14.78 -25.25
C GLU A 158 22.68 13.25 -25.32
N GLY A 159 21.75 12.52 -25.95
CA GLY A 159 21.83 11.07 -26.15
C GLY A 159 21.32 10.22 -24.97
N GLU A 160 20.71 10.85 -23.97
CA GLU A 160 20.06 10.16 -22.85
C GLU A 160 18.72 9.54 -23.25
N ILE A 161 18.37 8.39 -22.66
CA ILE A 161 17.05 7.78 -22.85
C ILE A 161 16.11 8.29 -21.77
N VAL A 162 15.14 9.13 -22.15
CA VAL A 162 14.13 9.68 -21.26
C VAL A 162 12.87 8.84 -21.30
N LYS A 163 12.39 8.43 -20.12
CA LYS A 163 11.08 7.80 -19.97
C LYS A 163 9.99 8.88 -19.96
N ALA A 164 9.13 8.85 -20.97
CA ALA A 164 8.02 9.78 -21.15
C ALA A 164 6.65 9.05 -21.10
N LYS A 165 5.61 9.85 -20.86
CA LYS A 165 4.22 9.40 -20.91
C LYS A 165 3.80 9.26 -22.38
N GLY A 166 3.35 8.07 -22.76
CA GLY A 166 2.67 7.84 -24.03
C GLY A 166 1.17 8.07 -23.91
N GLU A 167 0.41 7.40 -24.77
CA GLU A 167 -1.06 7.43 -24.70
C GLU A 167 -1.59 6.85 -23.38
N PRO A 168 -2.72 7.35 -22.86
CA PRO A 168 -3.44 6.72 -21.76
C PRO A 168 -3.69 5.23 -22.03
N MET A 169 -3.59 4.41 -21.00
CA MET A 169 -3.91 2.99 -21.06
C MET A 169 -4.54 2.52 -19.76
N ASP A 170 -5.48 1.60 -19.86
CA ASP A 170 -6.00 0.92 -18.67
C ASP A 170 -4.94 0.02 -18.02
N VAL A 171 -5.15 -0.26 -16.74
CA VAL A 171 -4.34 -1.20 -15.98
C VAL A 171 -4.39 -2.58 -16.66
N PRO A 172 -3.23 -3.21 -16.96
CA PRO A 172 -3.19 -4.55 -17.52
C PRO A 172 -3.91 -5.57 -16.64
N VAL A 173 -4.68 -6.47 -17.24
CA VAL A 173 -5.52 -7.45 -16.53
C VAL A 173 -4.78 -8.38 -15.55
N ASN A 174 -3.46 -8.51 -15.72
CA ASN A 174 -2.59 -9.33 -14.89
C ASN A 174 -1.78 -8.52 -13.84
N SER A 175 -2.12 -7.26 -13.61
CA SER A 175 -1.43 -6.36 -12.69
C SER A 175 -2.38 -5.34 -12.05
N TRP A 176 -1.88 -4.52 -11.12
CA TRP A 176 -2.61 -3.40 -10.51
C TRP A 176 -1.68 -2.22 -10.22
N ILE A 177 -2.24 -1.04 -9.99
CA ILE A 177 -1.54 0.12 -9.39
C ILE A 177 -1.72 0.05 -7.88
N ASP A 178 -0.65 0.18 -7.09
CA ASP A 178 -0.78 0.45 -5.66
C ASP A 178 -0.78 1.97 -5.40
N VAL A 179 -1.72 2.45 -4.60
CA VAL A 179 -1.85 3.84 -4.16
C VAL A 179 -1.81 3.87 -2.63
N ARG A 180 -0.78 4.49 -2.06
CA ARG A 180 -0.67 4.71 -0.62
C ARG A 180 -1.39 5.99 -0.24
N LEU A 181 -2.20 5.93 0.81
CA LEU A 181 -3.12 6.99 1.19
C LEU A 181 -2.86 7.49 2.59
N ASP A 182 -3.13 8.77 2.82
CA ASP A 182 -3.46 9.24 4.16
C ASP A 182 -4.99 9.15 4.33
N MET A 183 -5.43 8.61 5.46
CA MET A 183 -6.85 8.43 5.75
C MET A 183 -7.32 9.47 6.76
N PRO A 184 -8.54 10.03 6.60
CA PRO A 184 -9.02 11.07 7.49
C PRO A 184 -9.21 10.54 8.92
N GLU A 185 -9.08 11.40 9.91
CA GLU A 185 -9.17 11.01 11.33
C GLU A 185 -10.51 10.39 11.73
N ASN A 186 -11.57 10.71 10.99
CA ASN A 186 -12.91 10.15 11.15
C ASN A 186 -13.17 8.95 10.23
N SER A 187 -12.13 8.36 9.62
CA SER A 187 -12.26 7.11 8.89
C SER A 187 -12.69 5.97 9.81
N ILE A 188 -13.34 4.96 9.24
CA ILE A 188 -13.91 3.83 9.97
C ILE A 188 -12.80 3.09 10.75
N TRP A 189 -11.61 2.99 10.17
CA TRP A 189 -10.47 2.36 10.84
C TRP A 189 -9.93 3.23 11.99
N ASN A 190 -9.68 4.53 11.75
CA ASN A 190 -9.16 5.45 12.78
C ASN A 190 -10.10 5.55 13.98
N GLN A 191 -11.42 5.56 13.76
CA GLN A 191 -12.41 5.59 14.84
C GLN A 191 -12.39 4.30 15.68
N ARG A 192 -12.37 3.13 15.03
CA ARG A 192 -12.24 1.84 15.75
C ARG A 192 -10.98 1.76 16.59
N GLN A 193 -9.86 2.30 16.10
CA GLN A 193 -8.61 2.35 16.86
C GLN A 193 -8.72 3.30 18.07
N LYS A 194 -9.36 4.47 17.91
CA LYS A 194 -9.61 5.42 19.00
C LYS A 194 -10.49 4.81 20.09
N GLU A 195 -11.63 4.21 19.72
CA GLU A 195 -12.56 3.56 20.66
C GLU A 195 -11.91 2.39 21.43
N SER A 196 -11.04 1.64 20.76
CA SER A 196 -10.31 0.53 21.40
C SER A 196 -9.19 0.99 22.34
N ALA A 197 -8.72 2.24 22.19
CA ALA A 197 -7.66 2.82 23.01
C ALA A 197 -8.20 3.54 24.26
N GLU A 198 -9.46 3.97 24.25
CA GLU A 198 -10.12 4.53 25.43
C GLU A 198 -10.57 3.39 26.37
N PRO A 199 -10.00 3.28 27.60
CA PRO A 199 -10.45 2.27 28.54
C PRO A 199 -11.90 2.59 28.94
N SER A 200 -12.77 1.58 28.87
CA SER A 200 -14.14 1.66 29.38
C SER A 200 -14.08 2.15 30.84
N SER A 201 -14.62 3.35 31.07
CA SER A 201 -14.64 4.00 32.38
C SER A 201 -15.53 3.26 33.37
#